data_AF-A0A5C7V419-F1
#
_entry.id   AF-A0A5C7V419-F1
#
_cell.length_a   1.000
_cell.length_b   1.000
_cell.length_c   1.000
_cell.angle_alpha   90.00
_cell.angle_beta   90.00
_cell.angle_gamma   90.00
#
_symmetry.space_group_name_H-M   'P 1'
#
loop_
_entity.id
_entity.type
_entity.pdbx_description
1 polymer ?
#
loop_
_entity_poly.entity_id
_entity_poly.type
_entity_poly.pdbx_seq_one_letter_code
_entity_poly.pdbx_strand_id
1 'polypeptide(L)'
;MKQALIGAALLALLTPLLAQADQFQATGGIFNGSDYGSSYLGAGGNAPLSNQALGQVVDGGNCAFDAFGFYNAGTDGLSQNRQVELLSGNVYRFFDTFTNTGSSRVTTTLNFFGNLGSDGDELVSVNGAGLIVSCTDDGAGSCTGQPVLALVSGNNGLGQAAITPDRYNVRYTVSLDPGQSLSLLNFAFLASDLNGPTAEDQALAAATGAQLLNAPRLEGLSAQQVAGIANYTVSPVPEPASGLLALAGLGLLGLTRRRPR
;
A
#
# COMPACT_ATOMS: atom_id res chain seq x y z
N MET A 1 71.06 0.94 -10.68
CA MET A 1 70.66 -0.49 -10.63
C MET A 1 69.75 -0.63 -9.43
N LYS A 2 68.43 -0.87 -9.66
CA LYS A 2 67.73 -2.15 -9.36
C LYS A 2 67.74 -2.42 -7.86
N GLN A 3 66.66 -2.60 -7.09
CA GLN A 3 65.29 -3.12 -7.19
C GLN A 3 64.81 -3.07 -5.71
N ALA A 4 63.56 -3.14 -5.25
CA ALA A 4 62.21 -3.12 -5.76
C ALA A 4 61.33 -2.90 -4.49
N LEU A 5 60.30 -2.07 -4.58
CA LEU A 5 59.22 -2.02 -3.60
C LEU A 5 58.36 -3.29 -3.74
N ILE A 6 58.23 -4.06 -2.66
CA ILE A 6 57.22 -5.11 -2.44
C ILE A 6 56.88 -4.96 -0.95
N GLY A 7 55.68 -4.67 -0.50
CA GLY A 7 54.36 -5.04 -0.98
C GLY A 7 53.70 -5.85 0.13
N ALA A 8 52.88 -5.21 0.97
CA ALA A 8 51.95 -5.89 1.90
C ALA A 8 50.90 -4.89 2.40
N ALA A 9 49.97 -4.52 1.52
CA ALA A 9 48.69 -3.97 1.93
C ALA A 9 47.63 -4.79 1.20
N LEU A 10 47.11 -5.82 1.85
CA LEU A 10 45.79 -6.38 1.54
C LEU A 10 45.45 -7.42 2.63
N LEU A 11 44.91 -6.96 3.75
CA LEU A 11 44.07 -7.76 4.62
C LEU A 11 42.83 -6.92 4.95
N ALA A 12 42.01 -6.69 3.94
CA ALA A 12 40.65 -6.19 4.11
C ALA A 12 39.76 -7.05 3.23
N LEU A 13 38.60 -7.43 3.77
CA LEU A 13 37.48 -8.10 3.11
C LEU A 13 37.51 -9.64 3.11
N LEU A 14 37.55 -10.22 4.31
CA LEU A 14 36.73 -11.40 4.61
C LEU A 14 35.53 -10.92 5.43
N THR A 15 34.65 -10.13 4.82
CA THR A 15 33.28 -10.01 5.32
C THR A 15 32.60 -11.34 5.00
N PRO A 16 32.04 -12.08 5.99
CA PRO A 16 31.15 -13.15 5.65
C PRO A 16 30.01 -12.55 4.83
N LEU A 17 29.85 -13.00 3.59
CA LEU A 17 28.57 -12.91 2.90
C LEU A 17 27.62 -13.72 3.79
N LEU A 18 26.88 -13.03 4.67
CA LEU A 18 25.71 -13.63 5.28
C LEU A 18 24.84 -14.03 4.10
N ALA A 19 24.65 -15.35 3.94
CA ALA A 19 23.70 -15.87 2.98
C ALA A 19 22.33 -15.36 3.45
N GLN A 20 21.89 -14.23 2.89
CA GLN A 20 20.53 -13.78 3.06
C GLN A 20 19.66 -14.86 2.41
N ALA A 21 18.79 -15.47 3.20
CA ALA A 21 17.88 -16.47 2.67
C ALA A 21 16.99 -15.82 1.61
N ASP A 22 16.60 -16.63 0.62
CA ASP A 22 15.76 -16.15 -0.46
C ASP A 22 14.37 -15.82 0.11
N GLN A 23 13.93 -14.59 -0.15
CA GLN A 23 12.59 -14.17 0.18
C GLN A 23 11.57 -14.93 -0.67
N PHE A 24 10.47 -15.31 -0.04
CA PHE A 24 9.34 -15.87 -0.78
C PHE A 24 8.77 -14.85 -1.77
N GLN A 25 8.03 -15.34 -2.76
CA GLN A 25 7.25 -14.48 -3.66
C GLN A 25 5.78 -14.64 -3.36
N ALA A 26 5.11 -13.52 -3.08
CA ALA A 26 3.69 -13.52 -2.89
C ALA A 26 2.98 -13.93 -4.19
N THR A 27 2.02 -14.83 -4.05
CA THR A 27 1.10 -15.21 -5.13
C THR A 27 -0.05 -14.22 -5.21
N GLY A 28 -0.82 -14.28 -6.29
CA GLY A 28 -2.15 -13.66 -6.31
C GLY A 28 -3.04 -14.16 -5.17
N GLY A 29 -4.26 -13.67 -5.13
CA GLY A 29 -5.21 -13.89 -4.02
C GLY A 29 -6.27 -12.80 -3.96
N ILE A 30 -6.25 -11.85 -4.89
CA ILE A 30 -7.22 -10.77 -4.96
C ILE A 30 -8.50 -11.30 -5.60
N PHE A 31 -9.58 -11.37 -4.83
CA PHE A 31 -10.86 -11.88 -5.29
C PHE A 31 -11.53 -10.93 -6.27
N ASN A 32 -11.94 -11.44 -7.45
CA ASN A 32 -12.58 -10.63 -8.49
C ASN A 32 -14.11 -10.83 -8.62
N GLY A 33 -14.70 -11.66 -7.75
CA GLY A 33 -16.12 -12.03 -7.80
C GLY A 33 -16.37 -13.46 -8.31
N SER A 34 -15.40 -14.04 -9.01
CA SER A 34 -15.49 -15.39 -9.58
C SER A 34 -14.23 -16.24 -9.41
N ASP A 35 -13.07 -15.59 -9.26
CA ASP A 35 -11.76 -16.22 -9.15
C ASP A 35 -10.78 -15.28 -8.42
N TYR A 36 -9.52 -15.68 -8.32
CA TYR A 36 -8.43 -14.95 -7.66
C TYR A 36 -7.32 -14.56 -8.65
N GLY A 37 -6.82 -13.34 -8.53
CA GLY A 37 -5.75 -12.83 -9.39
C GLY A 37 -4.71 -11.99 -8.63
N SER A 38 -3.82 -11.34 -9.38
CA SER A 38 -2.85 -10.36 -8.87
C SER A 38 -3.37 -8.92 -8.95
N SER A 39 -4.56 -8.69 -9.50
CA SER A 39 -5.18 -7.37 -9.52
C SER A 39 -6.71 -7.43 -9.60
N TYR A 40 -7.34 -6.34 -9.20
CA TYR A 40 -8.76 -6.08 -9.34
C TYR A 40 -9.01 -4.59 -9.60
N LEU A 41 -9.91 -4.29 -10.53
CA LEU A 41 -10.41 -2.95 -10.78
C LEU A 41 -11.93 -3.01 -10.92
N GLY A 42 -12.66 -2.26 -10.09
CA GLY A 42 -14.10 -2.23 -10.18
C GLY A 42 -14.78 -1.67 -8.94
N ALA A 43 -16.08 -1.94 -8.84
CA ALA A 43 -16.88 -1.51 -7.70
C ALA A 43 -16.37 -2.17 -6.41
N GLY A 44 -16.23 -1.36 -5.37
CA GLY A 44 -16.19 -1.86 -4.00
C GLY A 44 -17.57 -1.89 -3.37
N GLY A 45 -17.64 -2.18 -2.08
CA GLY A 45 -18.88 -2.16 -1.31
C GLY A 45 -18.70 -2.71 0.10
N ASN A 46 -19.77 -2.61 0.88
CA ASN A 46 -19.87 -3.32 2.17
C ASN A 46 -20.04 -4.81 1.90
N ALA A 47 -19.13 -5.63 2.43
CA ALA A 47 -19.32 -7.07 2.53
C ALA A 47 -19.42 -7.44 4.02
N PRO A 48 -20.46 -8.18 4.45
CA PRO A 48 -20.45 -8.77 5.79
C PRO A 48 -19.25 -9.70 5.91
N LEU A 49 -18.73 -9.86 7.12
CA LEU A 49 -17.54 -10.70 7.40
C LEU A 49 -17.66 -12.15 6.90
N SER A 50 -18.88 -12.65 6.68
CA SER A 50 -19.15 -13.99 6.16
C SER A 50 -19.14 -14.11 4.62
N ASN A 51 -19.00 -12.99 3.89
CA ASN A 51 -19.00 -12.96 2.43
C ASN A 51 -17.62 -12.58 1.88
N GLN A 52 -17.33 -13.02 0.67
CA GLN A 52 -16.15 -12.59 -0.06
C GLN A 52 -16.34 -11.18 -0.63
N ALA A 53 -15.53 -10.22 -0.17
CA ALA A 53 -15.55 -8.84 -0.65
C ALA A 53 -14.73 -8.70 -1.94
N LEU A 54 -15.22 -7.90 -2.89
CA LEU A 54 -14.49 -7.63 -4.13
C LEU A 54 -13.16 -6.90 -3.86
N GLY A 55 -12.08 -7.44 -4.42
CA GLY A 55 -10.72 -6.94 -4.26
C GLY A 55 -10.09 -7.23 -2.90
N GLN A 56 -10.73 -8.03 -2.02
CA GLN A 56 -10.03 -8.53 -0.83
C GLN A 56 -8.96 -9.55 -1.21
N VAL A 57 -7.93 -9.70 -0.38
CA VAL A 57 -6.91 -10.72 -0.53
C VAL A 57 -7.27 -11.94 0.34
N VAL A 58 -7.30 -13.12 -0.25
CA VAL A 58 -7.55 -14.42 0.41
C VAL A 58 -6.41 -15.35 0.05
N ASP A 59 -5.85 -16.03 1.05
CA ASP A 59 -4.69 -16.93 0.98
C ASP A 59 -3.42 -16.33 0.32
N GLY A 60 -3.44 -15.02 0.08
CA GLY A 60 -2.39 -14.32 -0.63
C GLY A 60 -1.08 -14.34 0.13
N GLY A 61 0.01 -14.56 -0.60
CA GLY A 61 1.34 -14.47 -0.06
C GLY A 61 1.66 -15.46 1.05
N ASN A 62 1.50 -16.76 0.78
CA ASN A 62 1.76 -17.86 1.72
C ASN A 62 0.73 -17.94 2.88
N CYS A 63 -0.56 -17.91 2.54
CA CYS A 63 -1.66 -18.00 3.51
C CYS A 63 -1.62 -16.91 4.59
N ALA A 64 -1.13 -15.72 4.24
CA ALA A 64 -0.99 -14.63 5.21
C ALA A 64 -2.33 -13.99 5.61
N PHE A 65 -3.36 -14.17 4.77
CA PHE A 65 -4.66 -13.51 4.94
C PHE A 65 -5.79 -14.49 4.69
N ASP A 66 -6.74 -14.59 5.62
CA ASP A 66 -8.01 -15.26 5.34
C ASP A 66 -8.96 -14.35 4.54
N ALA A 67 -8.95 -13.04 4.83
CA ALA A 67 -9.70 -12.03 4.08
C ALA A 67 -9.19 -10.63 4.42
N PHE A 68 -8.28 -10.08 3.63
CA PHE A 68 -7.65 -8.80 3.91
C PHE A 68 -8.04 -7.67 2.96
N GLY A 69 -8.24 -6.50 3.54
CA GLY A 69 -8.25 -5.23 2.83
C GLY A 69 -9.57 -4.92 2.16
N PHE A 70 -10.66 -4.84 2.91
CA PHE A 70 -11.98 -4.39 2.44
C PHE A 70 -12.67 -3.49 3.47
N TYR A 71 -13.79 -2.88 3.13
CA TYR A 71 -14.54 -2.03 4.06
C TYR A 71 -15.76 -2.79 4.59
N ASN A 72 -15.77 -3.09 5.88
CA ASN A 72 -16.86 -3.82 6.53
C ASN A 72 -17.88 -2.91 7.24
N ALA A 73 -17.68 -1.58 7.18
CA ALA A 73 -18.58 -0.58 7.72
C ALA A 73 -18.35 0.81 7.10
N GLY A 74 -19.36 1.67 7.19
CA GLY A 74 -19.26 3.10 6.93
C GLY A 74 -19.37 3.53 5.46
N THR A 75 -19.66 2.61 4.54
CA THR A 75 -19.78 2.89 3.11
C THR A 75 -21.21 3.28 2.67
N ASP A 76 -22.17 3.27 3.59
CA ASP A 76 -23.56 3.64 3.30
C ASP A 76 -23.67 5.08 2.77
N GLY A 77 -24.43 5.24 1.68
CA GLY A 77 -24.58 6.54 1.01
C GLY A 77 -23.37 6.95 0.15
N LEU A 78 -22.37 6.08 0.00
CA LEU A 78 -21.21 6.30 -0.86
C LEU A 78 -21.13 5.21 -1.93
N SER A 79 -20.72 5.59 -3.15
CA SER A 79 -20.20 4.62 -4.11
C SER A 79 -18.71 4.45 -3.91
N GLN A 80 -18.20 3.23 -4.03
CA GLN A 80 -16.77 2.93 -3.97
C GLN A 80 -16.27 2.40 -5.32
N ASN A 81 -15.20 2.99 -5.83
CA ASN A 81 -14.39 2.41 -6.91
C ASN A 81 -13.04 2.01 -6.34
N ARG A 82 -12.59 0.80 -6.65
CA ARG A 82 -11.43 0.17 -6.04
C ARG A 82 -10.46 -0.32 -7.10
N GLN A 83 -9.18 -0.08 -6.85
CA GLN A 83 -8.05 -0.66 -7.58
C GLN A 83 -7.14 -1.36 -6.57
N VAL A 84 -7.03 -2.69 -6.67
CA VAL A 84 -6.17 -3.51 -5.81
C VAL A 84 -5.15 -4.25 -6.66
N GLU A 85 -3.89 -4.23 -6.26
CA GLU A 85 -2.80 -4.82 -7.01
C GLU A 85 -1.78 -5.46 -6.07
N LEU A 86 -1.29 -6.65 -6.46
CA LEU A 86 -0.03 -7.17 -5.99
C LEU A 86 1.09 -6.57 -6.84
N LEU A 87 1.81 -5.62 -6.27
CA LEU A 87 2.97 -4.97 -6.87
C LEU A 87 4.23 -5.82 -6.67
N SER A 88 5.30 -5.47 -7.39
CA SER A 88 6.61 -6.11 -7.23
C SER A 88 7.12 -6.07 -5.78
N GLY A 89 7.83 -7.10 -5.33
CA GLY A 89 8.37 -7.14 -3.97
C GLY A 89 7.31 -7.32 -2.89
N ASN A 90 6.30 -8.15 -3.13
CA ASN A 90 5.31 -8.59 -2.14
C ASN A 90 4.49 -7.47 -1.48
N VAL A 91 4.15 -6.43 -2.25
CA VAL A 91 3.33 -5.31 -1.76
C VAL A 91 1.94 -5.38 -2.36
N TYR A 92 0.92 -5.61 -1.53
CA TYR A 92 -0.45 -5.33 -1.91
C TYR A 92 -0.75 -3.85 -1.72
N ARG A 93 -1.35 -3.23 -2.74
CA ARG A 93 -1.84 -1.85 -2.70
C ARG A 93 -3.36 -1.85 -2.85
N PHE A 94 -4.03 -1.08 -2.01
CA PHE A 94 -5.47 -0.86 -2.04
C PHE A 94 -5.72 0.63 -2.25
N PHE A 95 -6.16 1.01 -3.45
CA PHE A 95 -6.58 2.37 -3.77
C PHE A 95 -8.11 2.40 -3.90
N ASP A 96 -8.75 3.17 -3.03
CA ASP A 96 -10.20 3.20 -2.90
C ASP A 96 -10.72 4.63 -3.02
N THR A 97 -11.52 4.92 -4.03
CA THR A 97 -12.21 6.20 -4.21
C THR A 97 -13.65 6.08 -3.75
N PHE A 98 -14.04 6.94 -2.80
CA PHE A 98 -15.41 7.07 -2.32
C PHE A 98 -16.03 8.34 -2.87
N THR A 99 -17.25 8.23 -3.37
CA THR A 99 -18.01 9.37 -3.91
C THR A 99 -19.38 9.42 -3.26
N ASN A 100 -19.78 10.60 -2.78
CA ASN A 100 -21.14 10.84 -2.35
C ASN A 100 -22.01 11.13 -3.59
N THR A 101 -22.82 10.15 -4.00
CA THR A 101 -23.74 10.27 -5.15
C THR A 101 -25.14 10.73 -4.76
N GLY A 102 -25.38 10.99 -3.47
CA GLY A 102 -26.65 11.47 -2.94
C GLY A 102 -26.84 12.98 -3.07
N SER A 103 -27.87 13.49 -2.40
CA SER A 103 -28.25 14.92 -2.41
C SER A 103 -27.95 15.66 -1.10
N SER A 104 -27.39 14.98 -0.10
CA SER A 104 -27.02 15.56 1.20
C SER A 104 -25.60 15.16 1.59
N ARG A 105 -24.97 15.94 2.48
CA ARG A 105 -23.64 15.64 3.01
C ARG A 105 -23.66 14.31 3.77
N VAL A 106 -22.67 13.46 3.49
CA VAL A 106 -22.40 12.23 4.25
C VAL A 106 -21.25 12.50 5.21
N THR A 107 -21.44 12.17 6.49
CA THR A 107 -20.37 12.13 7.49
C THR A 107 -20.37 10.73 8.11
N THR A 108 -19.27 10.00 7.95
CA THR A 108 -19.19 8.58 8.30
C THR A 108 -17.77 8.19 8.69
N THR A 109 -17.61 7.01 9.28
CA THR A 109 -16.32 6.40 9.53
C THR A 109 -16.17 5.16 8.66
N LEU A 110 -15.33 5.26 7.63
CA LEU A 110 -14.93 4.12 6.81
C LEU A 110 -14.02 3.23 7.64
N ASN A 111 -14.33 1.93 7.71
CA ASN A 111 -13.50 0.95 8.41
C ASN A 111 -12.85 -0.02 7.43
N PHE A 112 -11.61 0.26 7.04
CA PHE A 112 -10.79 -0.69 6.31
C PHE A 112 -10.41 -1.83 7.25
N PHE A 113 -10.61 -3.06 6.84
CA PHE A 113 -10.51 -4.25 7.68
C PHE A 113 -9.75 -5.36 6.97
N GLY A 114 -9.09 -6.21 7.74
CA GLY A 114 -8.61 -7.50 7.30
C GLY A 114 -8.61 -8.53 8.41
N ASN A 115 -9.07 -9.74 8.10
CA ASN A 115 -8.71 -10.95 8.82
C ASN A 115 -7.30 -11.33 8.38
N LEU A 116 -6.42 -11.43 9.36
CA LEU A 116 -5.12 -12.04 9.15
C LEU A 116 -5.38 -13.55 9.00
N GLY A 117 -4.37 -14.33 8.62
CA GLY A 117 -4.51 -15.80 8.65
C GLY A 117 -4.15 -16.39 10.01
N SER A 118 -3.80 -15.53 10.96
CA SER A 118 -3.10 -15.91 12.19
C SER A 118 -4.14 -16.40 13.19
N ASP A 119 -4.27 -17.73 13.33
CA ASP A 119 -5.20 -18.38 14.26
C ASP A 119 -4.86 -18.15 15.76
N GLY A 120 -4.12 -17.10 16.13
CA GLY A 120 -3.56 -16.87 17.46
C GLY A 120 -3.08 -15.44 17.77
N ASP A 121 -2.19 -15.33 18.76
CA ASP A 121 -1.62 -14.06 19.25
C ASP A 121 -0.73 -13.37 18.19
N GLU A 122 -0.86 -12.05 18.07
CA GLU A 122 -0.04 -11.22 17.21
C GLU A 122 1.12 -10.60 17.99
N LEU A 123 2.35 -10.86 17.54
CA LEU A 123 3.52 -10.10 17.97
C LEU A 123 3.60 -8.81 17.18
N VAL A 124 3.50 -7.68 17.87
CA VAL A 124 3.58 -6.36 17.25
C VAL A 124 4.93 -5.73 17.56
N SER A 125 5.77 -5.57 16.54
CA SER A 125 7.11 -4.97 16.68
C SER A 125 7.12 -3.47 16.39
N VAL A 126 6.14 -2.97 15.62
CA VAL A 126 5.93 -1.53 15.36
C VAL A 126 4.44 -1.22 15.45
N ASN A 127 4.09 -0.14 16.15
CA ASN A 127 2.73 0.39 16.19
C ASN A 127 2.75 1.92 16.33
N GLY A 128 2.56 2.63 15.23
CA GLY A 128 2.49 4.09 15.26
C GLY A 128 2.57 4.74 13.88
N ALA A 129 2.16 6.01 13.79
CA ALA A 129 2.28 6.86 12.59
C ALA A 129 1.69 6.24 11.29
N GLY A 130 0.66 5.40 11.41
CA GLY A 130 0.03 4.73 10.27
C GLY A 130 0.80 3.52 9.75
N LEU A 131 1.76 2.99 10.51
CA LEU A 131 2.42 1.71 10.28
C LEU A 131 2.21 0.78 11.48
N ILE A 132 1.79 -0.44 11.18
CA ILE A 132 1.85 -1.58 12.10
C ILE A 132 2.70 -2.66 11.47
N VAL A 133 3.65 -3.21 12.24
CA VAL A 133 4.41 -4.41 11.84
C VAL A 133 4.06 -5.52 12.81
N SER A 134 3.59 -6.66 12.27
CA SER A 134 3.20 -7.80 13.09
C SER A 134 3.49 -9.15 12.43
N CYS A 135 3.47 -10.20 13.23
CA CYS A 135 3.57 -11.59 12.81
C CYS A 135 2.89 -12.50 13.83
N THR A 136 2.62 -13.74 13.45
CA THR A 136 2.12 -14.79 14.35
C THR A 136 3.17 -15.14 15.42
N ASP A 137 2.78 -15.12 16.70
CA ASP A 137 3.60 -15.56 17.83
C ASP A 137 3.76 -17.09 17.87
N ASP A 138 4.95 -17.58 18.17
CA ASP A 138 5.20 -18.98 18.51
C ASP A 138 4.87 -19.33 19.99
N GLY A 139 4.45 -18.33 20.77
CA GLY A 139 4.19 -18.42 22.21
C GLY A 139 5.45 -18.26 23.07
N ALA A 140 6.61 -18.07 22.43
CA ALA A 140 7.89 -17.74 23.06
C ALA A 140 8.37 -16.32 22.69
N GLY A 141 7.55 -15.55 21.95
CA GLY A 141 7.87 -14.18 21.55
C GLY A 141 8.69 -14.11 20.26
N SER A 142 8.60 -15.12 19.39
CA SER A 142 9.23 -15.13 18.06
C SER A 142 8.19 -15.30 16.94
N CYS A 143 8.46 -14.71 15.78
CA CYS A 143 7.61 -14.91 14.61
C CYS A 143 7.68 -16.35 14.12
N THR A 144 6.56 -16.94 13.73
CA THR A 144 6.51 -18.27 13.11
C THR A 144 5.35 -18.40 12.12
N GLY A 145 5.36 -19.45 11.31
CA GLY A 145 4.25 -19.78 10.41
C GLY A 145 4.10 -18.82 9.22
N GLN A 146 3.37 -17.73 9.42
CA GLN A 146 3.00 -16.76 8.37
C GLN A 146 4.05 -15.66 8.20
N PRO A 147 4.09 -15.00 7.02
CA PRO A 147 5.00 -13.89 6.80
C PRO A 147 4.80 -12.75 7.80
N VAL A 148 5.88 -12.02 8.07
CA VAL A 148 5.81 -10.76 8.79
C VAL A 148 5.12 -9.71 7.91
N LEU A 149 4.13 -9.04 8.48
CA LEU A 149 3.31 -8.04 7.83
C LEU A 149 3.82 -6.64 8.14
N ALA A 150 3.87 -5.77 7.13
CA ALA A 150 3.87 -4.32 7.34
C ALA A 150 2.59 -3.72 6.74
N LEU A 151 1.74 -3.20 7.62
CA LEU A 151 0.41 -2.68 7.31
C LEU A 151 0.47 -1.16 7.37
N VAL A 152 0.22 -0.49 6.24
CA VAL A 152 0.42 0.96 6.09
C VAL A 152 -0.87 1.66 5.72
N SER A 153 -1.25 2.67 6.49
CA SER A 153 -2.55 3.33 6.41
C SER A 153 -2.51 4.82 6.07
N GLY A 154 -1.33 5.38 5.77
CA GLY A 154 -1.12 6.79 5.48
C GLY A 154 -0.27 7.52 6.52
N ASN A 155 0.20 8.73 6.18
CA ASN A 155 1.24 9.45 6.94
C ASN A 155 0.80 10.80 7.53
N ASN A 156 -0.45 11.21 7.33
CA ASN A 156 -0.95 12.51 7.79
C ASN A 156 -1.88 12.44 9.01
N GLY A 157 -2.03 11.25 9.60
CA GLY A 157 -2.85 11.04 10.80
C GLY A 157 -4.35 10.90 10.55
N LEU A 158 -4.82 10.88 9.29
CA LEU A 158 -6.23 10.67 8.99
C LEU A 158 -6.70 9.26 9.39
N GLY A 159 -5.86 8.25 9.18
CA GLY A 159 -6.15 6.86 9.53
C GLY A 159 -5.81 6.52 10.97
N GLN A 160 -6.75 5.91 11.68
CA GLN A 160 -6.55 5.37 13.02
C GLN A 160 -6.48 3.84 12.93
N ALA A 161 -5.26 3.32 12.83
CA ALA A 161 -4.99 1.89 12.72
C ALA A 161 -5.01 1.21 14.09
N ALA A 162 -5.50 -0.02 14.12
CA ALA A 162 -5.46 -0.91 15.28
C ALA A 162 -5.26 -2.35 14.81
N ILE A 163 -4.69 -3.16 15.70
CA ILE A 163 -4.50 -4.58 15.51
C ILE A 163 -4.88 -5.32 16.79
N THR A 164 -5.54 -6.46 16.62
CA THR A 164 -5.81 -7.46 17.66
C THR A 164 -5.39 -8.82 17.11
N PRO A 165 -5.36 -9.89 17.93
CA PRO A 165 -5.22 -11.24 17.41
C PRO A 165 -6.13 -11.46 16.18
N ASP A 166 -5.52 -11.98 15.11
CA ASP A 166 -6.14 -12.28 13.82
C ASP A 166 -6.76 -11.10 13.04
N ARG A 167 -6.67 -9.86 13.51
CA ARG A 167 -7.43 -8.75 12.90
C ARG A 167 -6.69 -7.44 12.85
N TYR A 168 -6.78 -6.81 11.69
CA TYR A 168 -6.35 -5.44 11.47
C TYR A 168 -7.52 -4.56 11.05
N ASN A 169 -7.54 -3.31 11.52
CA ASN A 169 -8.46 -2.33 11.01
C ASN A 169 -7.88 -0.92 11.00
N VAL A 170 -8.37 -0.08 10.08
CA VAL A 170 -8.12 1.36 10.04
C VAL A 170 -9.43 2.11 9.93
N ARG A 171 -9.61 3.09 10.81
CA ARG A 171 -10.78 3.96 10.80
C ARG A 171 -10.42 5.31 10.16
N TYR A 172 -11.22 5.73 9.19
CA TYR A 172 -11.13 7.04 8.54
C TYR A 172 -12.45 7.79 8.71
N THR A 173 -12.44 8.87 9.49
CA THR A 173 -13.60 9.75 9.58
C THR A 173 -13.59 10.71 8.40
N VAL A 174 -14.66 10.67 7.60
CA VAL A 174 -14.76 11.45 6.36
C VAL A 174 -16.06 12.22 6.31
N SER A 175 -16.03 13.35 5.59
CA SER A 175 -17.21 14.15 5.31
C SER A 175 -17.18 14.57 3.84
N LEU A 176 -18.22 14.20 3.09
CA LEU A 176 -18.31 14.46 1.64
C LEU A 176 -19.63 15.17 1.32
N ASP A 177 -19.55 16.31 0.67
CA ASP A 177 -20.72 16.96 0.07
C ASP A 177 -21.20 16.19 -1.18
N PRO A 178 -22.45 16.39 -1.62
CA PRO A 178 -22.95 15.81 -2.86
C PRO A 178 -22.00 16.02 -4.05
N GLY A 179 -21.67 14.93 -4.74
CA GLY A 179 -20.75 14.91 -5.89
C GLY A 179 -19.26 14.98 -5.54
N GLN A 180 -18.88 15.12 -4.27
CA GLN A 180 -17.48 15.07 -3.87
C GLN A 180 -16.95 13.65 -3.79
N SER A 181 -15.67 13.51 -4.09
CA SER A 181 -14.91 12.27 -3.95
C SER A 181 -13.67 12.48 -3.09
N LEU A 182 -13.27 11.43 -2.39
CA LEU A 182 -11.96 11.30 -1.75
C LEU A 182 -11.40 9.92 -2.07
N SER A 183 -10.07 9.79 -2.08
CA SER A 183 -9.41 8.49 -2.21
C SER A 183 -8.57 8.17 -0.98
N LEU A 184 -8.55 6.89 -0.62
CA LEU A 184 -7.72 6.33 0.45
C LEU A 184 -6.76 5.32 -0.15
N LEU A 185 -5.53 5.34 0.33
CA LEU A 185 -4.46 4.46 -0.11
C LEU A 185 -3.93 3.63 1.06
N ASN A 186 -4.03 2.31 0.99
CA ASN A 186 -3.49 1.39 2.00
C ASN A 186 -2.50 0.42 1.35
N PHE A 187 -1.56 -0.07 2.15
CA PHE A 187 -0.65 -1.12 1.74
C PHE A 187 -0.55 -2.25 2.76
N ALA A 188 -0.25 -3.44 2.27
CA ALA A 188 0.27 -4.54 3.06
C ALA A 188 1.51 -5.09 2.36
N PHE A 189 2.63 -5.15 3.06
CA PHE A 189 3.84 -5.80 2.61
C PHE A 189 4.08 -7.08 3.40
N LEU A 190 4.63 -8.11 2.75
CA LEU A 190 4.91 -9.42 3.33
C LEU A 190 6.41 -9.74 3.23
N ALA A 191 7.03 -10.01 4.36
CA ALA A 191 8.41 -10.51 4.46
C ALA A 191 8.42 -11.91 5.05
N SER A 192 9.09 -12.83 4.37
CA SER A 192 9.39 -14.16 4.90
C SER A 192 10.49 -14.77 4.05
N ASP A 193 11.42 -15.45 4.70
CA ASP A 193 12.23 -16.42 4.00
C ASP A 193 11.38 -17.63 3.58
N LEU A 194 11.86 -18.41 2.61
CA LEU A 194 11.18 -19.63 2.14
C LEU A 194 10.92 -20.67 3.25
N ASN A 195 11.71 -20.64 4.33
CA ASN A 195 11.60 -21.57 5.45
C ASN A 195 10.81 -20.99 6.63
N GLY A 196 10.17 -19.84 6.45
CA GLY A 196 9.41 -19.14 7.48
C GLY A 196 10.06 -17.80 7.89
N PRO A 197 9.34 -17.01 8.70
CA PRO A 197 9.78 -15.67 9.07
C PRO A 197 10.97 -15.71 10.05
N THR A 198 11.85 -14.72 9.92
CA THR A 198 13.03 -14.51 10.77
C THR A 198 12.99 -13.13 11.45
N ALA A 199 13.99 -12.82 12.28
CA ALA A 199 14.15 -11.48 12.83
C ALA A 199 14.51 -10.46 11.74
N GLU A 200 15.24 -10.90 10.72
CA GLU A 200 15.58 -10.12 9.53
C GLU A 200 14.32 -9.74 8.73
N ASP A 201 13.32 -10.62 8.66
CA ASP A 201 12.03 -10.32 8.04
C ASP A 201 11.27 -9.22 8.77
N GLN A 202 11.34 -9.18 10.10
CA GLN A 202 10.77 -8.07 10.87
C GLN A 202 11.45 -6.74 10.57
N ALA A 203 12.78 -6.74 10.47
CA ALA A 203 13.54 -5.55 10.10
C ALA A 203 13.20 -5.10 8.67
N LEU A 204 13.07 -6.05 7.73
CA LEU A 204 12.67 -5.80 6.35
C LEU A 204 11.25 -5.22 6.29
N ALA A 205 10.29 -5.80 7.00
CA ALA A 205 8.92 -5.30 7.09
C ALA A 205 8.86 -3.87 7.64
N ALA A 206 9.58 -3.60 8.74
CA ALA A 206 9.66 -2.26 9.31
C ALA A 206 10.28 -1.25 8.34
N ALA A 207 11.38 -1.61 7.68
CA ALA A 207 12.06 -0.73 6.71
C ALA A 207 11.18 -0.44 5.49
N THR A 208 10.59 -1.47 4.90
CA THR A 208 9.70 -1.34 3.72
C THR A 208 8.43 -0.58 4.07
N GLY A 209 7.82 -0.86 5.22
CA GLY A 209 6.65 -0.12 5.72
C GLY A 209 6.94 1.37 5.91
N ALA A 210 8.09 1.71 6.50
CA ALA A 210 8.52 3.10 6.65
C ALA A 210 8.81 3.77 5.30
N GLN A 211 9.33 3.03 4.30
CA GLN A 211 9.48 3.55 2.94
C GLN A 211 8.12 3.84 2.30
N LEU A 212 7.14 2.94 2.41
CA LEU A 212 5.78 3.12 1.89
C LEU A 212 5.03 4.28 2.57
N LEU A 213 5.32 4.57 3.84
CA LEU A 213 4.80 5.76 4.52
C LEU A 213 5.38 7.07 3.95
N ASN A 214 6.68 7.10 3.67
CA ASN A 214 7.37 8.32 3.23
C ASN A 214 7.26 8.56 1.72
N ALA A 215 7.22 7.49 0.93
CA ALA A 215 7.16 7.49 -0.52
C ALA A 215 6.16 6.41 -0.98
N PRO A 216 4.84 6.71 -0.94
CA PRO A 216 3.84 5.74 -1.35
C PRO A 216 4.05 5.32 -2.81
N ARG A 217 3.78 4.06 -3.11
CA ARG A 217 3.87 3.50 -4.45
C ARG A 217 2.64 3.85 -5.28
N LEU A 218 2.82 4.74 -6.25
CA LEU A 218 1.74 5.36 -7.05
C LEU A 218 1.75 4.92 -8.51
N GLU A 219 2.62 3.99 -8.91
CA GLU A 219 2.69 3.48 -10.27
C GLU A 219 1.34 2.95 -10.76
N GLY A 220 0.97 3.22 -12.01
CA GLY A 220 -0.33 2.80 -12.55
C GLY A 220 -1.54 3.64 -12.09
N LEU A 221 -1.38 4.60 -11.17
CA LEU A 221 -2.42 5.59 -10.86
C LEU A 221 -2.28 6.81 -11.76
N SER A 222 -3.42 7.37 -12.18
CA SER A 222 -3.47 8.64 -12.90
C SER A 222 -3.17 9.84 -11.99
N ALA A 223 -2.81 10.98 -12.58
CA ALA A 223 -2.57 12.21 -11.81
C ALA A 223 -3.80 12.64 -11.00
N GLN A 224 -5.01 12.45 -11.55
CA GLN A 224 -6.27 12.74 -10.88
C GLN A 224 -6.51 11.81 -9.70
N GLN A 225 -6.17 10.51 -9.83
CA GLN A 225 -6.23 9.57 -8.71
C GLN A 225 -5.26 9.96 -7.60
N VAL A 226 -4.02 10.32 -7.95
CA VAL A 226 -3.01 10.75 -6.99
C VAL A 226 -3.44 12.02 -6.25
N ALA A 227 -3.98 13.01 -6.96
CA ALA A 227 -4.47 14.26 -6.37
C ALA A 227 -5.66 14.05 -5.41
N GLY A 228 -6.39 12.94 -5.55
CA GLY A 228 -7.52 12.60 -4.68
C GLY A 228 -7.14 11.87 -3.39
N ILE A 229 -5.87 11.49 -3.19
CA ILE A 229 -5.44 10.74 -2.01
C ILE A 229 -5.48 11.63 -0.76
N ALA A 230 -6.32 11.26 0.21
CA ALA A 230 -6.59 12.06 1.40
C ALA A 230 -5.76 11.68 2.62
N ASN A 231 -5.24 10.45 2.69
CA ASN A 231 -4.51 9.92 3.86
C ASN A 231 -2.98 10.01 3.72
N TYR A 232 -2.47 10.64 2.67
CA TYR A 232 -1.05 10.92 2.49
C TYR A 232 -0.81 12.40 2.22
N THR A 233 0.30 12.91 2.73
CA THR A 233 0.88 14.17 2.28
C THR A 233 1.65 13.91 0.99
N VAL A 234 0.95 13.93 -0.14
CA VAL A 234 1.57 13.79 -1.47
C VAL A 234 1.93 15.18 -1.99
N SER A 235 3.19 15.43 -2.29
CA SER A 235 3.57 16.66 -3.00
C SER A 235 2.87 16.66 -4.36
N PRO A 236 2.12 17.72 -4.72
CA PRO A 236 1.44 17.76 -6.00
C PRO A 236 2.47 17.60 -7.13
N VAL A 237 2.24 16.63 -8.01
CA VAL A 237 2.98 16.54 -9.28
C VAL A 237 2.70 17.86 -10.01
N PRO A 238 3.72 18.65 -10.37
CA PRO A 238 3.49 19.85 -11.16
C PRO A 238 2.75 19.44 -12.42
N GLU A 239 1.53 19.97 -12.60
CA GLU A 239 0.84 19.87 -13.89
C GLU A 239 1.85 20.23 -14.97
N PRO A 240 2.05 19.39 -16.02
CA PRO A 240 2.83 19.84 -17.17
C PRO A 240 2.19 21.15 -17.60
N ALA A 241 3.02 22.15 -17.90
CA ALA A 241 2.62 23.52 -18.20
C ALA A 241 1.84 23.63 -19.54
N SER A 242 0.85 22.77 -19.74
CA SER A 242 -0.06 22.63 -20.86
C SER A 242 -0.77 23.94 -21.15
N GLY A 243 -1.05 24.76 -20.11
CA GLY A 243 -1.58 26.11 -20.26
C GLY A 243 -0.58 27.09 -20.90
N LEU A 244 0.70 27.04 -20.49
CA LEU A 244 1.76 27.89 -21.07
C LEU A 244 2.14 27.45 -22.49
N LEU A 245 2.16 26.14 -22.75
CA LEU A 245 2.41 25.60 -24.10
C LEU A 245 1.24 25.88 -25.06
N ALA A 246 -0.01 25.82 -24.59
CA ALA A 246 -1.18 26.19 -25.39
C ALA A 246 -1.21 27.71 -25.70
N LEU A 247 -0.87 28.56 -24.72
CA LEU A 247 -0.76 30.01 -24.92
C LEU A 247 0.41 30.38 -25.84
N ALA A 248 1.56 29.71 -25.72
CA ALA A 248 2.70 29.90 -26.62
C ALA A 248 2.37 29.44 -28.06
N GLY A 249 1.66 28.32 -28.21
CA GLY A 249 1.20 27.81 -29.51
C GLY A 249 0.22 28.76 -30.22
N LEU A 250 -0.73 29.34 -29.47
CA LEU A 250 -1.68 30.33 -30.01
C LEU A 250 -0.98 31.67 -30.34
N GLY A 251 -0.01 32.09 -29.54
CA GLY A 251 0.78 33.30 -29.80
C GLY A 251 1.63 33.20 -31.08
N LEU A 252 2.26 32.05 -31.33
CA LEU A 252 3.03 31.79 -32.54
C LEU A 252 2.17 31.73 -33.81
N LEU A 253 0.95 31.18 -33.72
CA LEU A 253 -0.02 31.20 -34.83
C LEU A 253 -0.58 32.60 -35.13
N GLY A 254 -0.67 33.46 -34.11
CA GLY A 254 -1.04 34.87 -34.29
C GLY A 254 0.04 35.69 -35.02
N LEU A 255 1.32 35.40 -34.77
CA LEU A 255 2.45 36.09 -35.40
C LEU A 255 2.67 35.68 -36.86
N THR A 256 2.35 34.44 -37.24
CA THR A 256 2.47 33.96 -38.64
C THR A 256 1.33 34.42 -39.56
N ARG A 257 0.20 34.91 -39.00
CA ARG A 257 -0.93 35.46 -39.78
C ARG A 257 -0.86 36.96 -40.05
N ARG A 258 0.18 37.65 -39.57
CA ARG A 258 0.37 39.09 -39.83
C ARG A 258 0.90 39.28 -41.26
N ARG A 259 0.00 39.35 -42.25
CA ARG A 259 0.35 39.72 -43.63
C ARG A 259 0.98 41.12 -43.65
N PRO A 260 2.10 41.33 -44.34
CA PRO A 260 2.63 42.66 -44.59
C PRO A 260 1.66 43.42 -45.52
N ARG A 261 1.39 44.68 -45.19
CA ARG A 261 0.81 45.64 -46.14
C ARG A 261 1.92 46.22 -47.00
#